data_AF-A0A8S9WBW3-F1
#
_entry.id   AF-A0A8S9WBW3-F1
#
_cell.length_a   1.000
_cell.length_b   1.000
_cell.length_c   1.000
_cell.angle_alpha   90.00
_cell.angle_beta   90.00
_cell.angle_gamma   90.00
#
_symmetry.space_group_name_H-M   'P 1'
#
loop_
_entity.id
_entity.type
_entity.pdbx_description
1 polymer ?
#
loop_
_entity_poly.entity_id
_entity_poly.type
_entity_poly.pdbx_seq_one_letter_code
_entity_poly.pdbx_strand_id
1 'polypeptide(L)'
;MRYSSQKGAQIMEKFRILITGGAGFVGRNLVRVLHPKKYDMHEVTVLDEDQSNLAFVKRYGVQTQCVALAEKGVGMTHSREGSR
;
A
#
# COMPACT_ATOMS: atom_id res chain seq x y z
N MET A 1 -1.40 46.18 11.10
CA MET A 1 -0.55 44.97 11.05
C MET A 1 -1.48 43.75 11.02
N ARG A 2 -1.68 43.12 9.85
CA ARG A 2 -2.55 41.94 9.70
C ARG A 2 -1.63 40.72 9.52
N TYR A 3 -1.62 39.81 10.49
CA TYR A 3 -0.97 38.50 10.33
C TYR A 3 -1.90 37.60 9.49
N SER A 4 -1.60 37.46 8.20
CA SER A 4 -2.19 36.44 7.35
C SER A 4 -1.37 35.16 7.47
N SER A 5 -1.80 34.25 8.34
CA SER A 5 -1.24 32.91 8.47
C SER A 5 -1.69 32.03 7.29
N GLN A 6 -1.03 32.18 6.13
CA GLN A 6 -1.03 31.13 5.12
C GLN A 6 -0.21 29.96 5.67
N LYS A 7 -0.86 29.08 6.44
CA LYS A 7 -0.30 27.74 6.70
C LYS A 7 -0.28 27.00 5.38
N GLY A 8 0.89 26.99 4.74
CA GLY A 8 1.15 26.16 3.58
C GLY A 8 0.74 24.73 3.90
N ALA A 9 -0.26 24.23 3.17
CA ALA A 9 -0.51 22.79 3.12
C ALA A 9 0.77 22.17 2.55
N GLN A 10 1.57 21.53 3.40
CA GLN A 10 2.65 20.69 2.89
C GLN A 10 1.98 19.64 2.00
N ILE A 11 2.29 19.69 0.71
CA ILE A 11 1.96 18.63 -0.22
C ILE A 11 2.84 17.46 0.23
N MET A 12 2.31 16.59 1.08
CA MET A 12 2.92 15.28 1.30
C MET A 12 2.86 14.57 -0.04
N GLU A 13 4.02 14.28 -0.63
CA GLU A 13 4.07 13.48 -1.84
C GLU A 13 3.29 12.17 -1.62
N LYS A 14 2.43 11.85 -2.59
CA LYS A 14 1.57 10.69 -2.52
C LYS A 14 2.41 9.44 -2.84
N PHE A 15 2.94 8.80 -1.80
CA PHE A 15 3.75 7.59 -1.96
C PHE A 15 2.87 6.36 -2.14
N ARG A 16 3.12 5.60 -3.22
CA ARG A 16 2.60 4.25 -3.41
C ARG A 16 3.60 3.24 -2.88
N ILE A 17 3.18 2.37 -1.98
CA ILE A 17 4.06 1.41 -1.30
C ILE A 17 3.65 0.00 -1.72
N LEU A 18 4.63 -0.77 -2.21
CA LEU A 18 4.47 -2.19 -2.48
C LEU A 18 5.23 -3.01 -1.43
N ILE A 19 4.57 -3.95 -0.77
CA ILE A 19 5.16 -4.84 0.23
C ILE A 19 5.07 -6.28 -0.27
N THR A 20 6.20 -6.85 -0.70
CA THR A 20 6.32 -8.26 -1.14
C THR A 20 6.62 -9.18 0.04
N GLY A 21 6.01 -10.37 0.07
CA GLY A 21 6.01 -11.22 1.29
C GLY A 21 5.39 -10.48 2.47
N GLY A 22 4.47 -9.56 2.16
CA GLY A 22 4.08 -8.48 3.06
C GLY A 22 3.11 -8.91 4.13
N ALA A 23 2.66 -10.16 4.09
CA ALA A 23 1.78 -10.73 5.10
C ALA A 23 2.50 -11.71 6.04
N GLY A 24 3.75 -12.07 5.74
CA GLY A 24 4.67 -12.74 6.67
C GLY A 24 5.09 -11.89 7.87
N PHE A 25 6.05 -12.38 8.67
CA PHE A 25 6.45 -11.75 9.95
C PHE A 25 6.89 -10.28 9.79
N VAL A 26 7.75 -9.97 8.83
CA VAL A 26 8.28 -8.62 8.64
C VAL A 26 7.20 -7.70 8.06
N GLY A 27 6.54 -8.13 6.99
CA GLY A 27 5.55 -7.34 6.29
C GLY A 27 4.36 -6.92 7.14
N ARG A 28 3.79 -7.85 7.93
CA ARG A 28 2.66 -7.52 8.82
C ARG A 28 3.05 -6.50 9.89
N ASN A 29 4.30 -6.56 10.38
CA ASN A 29 4.80 -5.60 11.35
C ASN A 29 5.07 -4.24 10.69
N LEU A 30 5.55 -4.21 9.45
CA LEU A 30 5.66 -2.98 8.68
C LEU A 30 4.28 -2.32 8.49
N VAL A 31 3.26 -3.07 8.06
CA VAL A 31 1.88 -2.55 7.94
C VAL A 31 1.38 -1.95 9.26
N ARG A 32 1.64 -2.63 10.39
CA ARG A 32 1.32 -2.12 11.73
C ARG A 32 2.04 -0.83 12.10
N VAL A 33 3.27 -0.63 11.62
CA VAL A 33 4.05 0.59 11.85
C VAL A 33 3.60 1.73 10.93
N LEU A 34 3.18 1.43 9.69
CA LEU A 34 2.70 2.43 8.74
C LEU A 34 1.34 3.01 9.14
N HIS A 35 0.41 2.15 9.60
CA HIS A 35 -0.95 2.54 9.96
C HIS A 35 -1.07 3.77 10.90
N PRO A 36 -0.32 3.86 12.03
CA PRO A 36 -0.38 5.04 12.89
C PRO A 36 0.40 6.26 12.38
N LYS A 37 1.24 6.12 11.35
CA LYS A 37 2.18 7.17 10.87
C LYS A 37 1.59 8.11 9.81
N LYS A 38 0.25 8.17 9.68
CA LYS A 38 -0.47 8.98 8.67
C LYS A 38 -0.13 8.65 7.22
N TYR A 39 0.31 7.43 6.94
CA TYR A 39 0.36 6.92 5.57
C TYR A 39 -1.07 6.70 5.07
N ASP A 40 -1.31 7.00 3.79
CA ASP A 40 -2.54 6.60 3.13
C ASP A 40 -2.48 5.09 2.87
N MET A 41 -3.13 4.32 3.75
CA MET A 41 -3.10 2.87 3.69
C MET A 41 -3.74 2.34 2.40
N HIS A 42 -4.62 3.10 1.74
CA HIS A 42 -5.21 2.71 0.45
C HIS A 42 -4.19 2.70 -0.70
N GLU A 43 -3.06 3.40 -0.55
CA GLU A 43 -1.95 3.40 -1.52
C GLU A 43 -0.86 2.35 -1.16
N VAL A 44 -1.09 1.55 -0.12
CA VAL A 44 -0.23 0.41 0.25
C VAL A 44 -0.81 -0.87 -0.35
N THR A 45 -0.03 -1.55 -1.18
CA THR A 45 -0.35 -2.88 -1.73
C THR A 45 0.53 -3.94 -1.08
N VAL A 46 -0.09 -4.99 -0.55
CA VAL A 46 0.58 -6.16 0.02
C VAL A 46 0.43 -7.36 -0.91
N LEU A 47 1.54 -7.98 -1.28
CA LEU A 47 1.60 -9.22 -2.04
C LEU A 47 2.07 -10.36 -1.13
N ASP A 48 1.31 -11.46 -1.11
CA ASP A 48 1.67 -12.69 -0.42
C ASP A 48 0.96 -13.88 -1.10
N GLU A 49 1.50 -15.08 -1.02
CA GLU A 49 0.85 -16.28 -1.57
C GLU A 49 -0.15 -16.89 -0.59
N ASP A 50 0.00 -16.59 0.71
CA ASP A 50 -0.85 -17.10 1.77
C ASP A 50 -2.04 -16.16 2.04
N GLN A 51 -3.24 -16.60 1.66
CA GLN A 51 -4.47 -15.86 1.89
C GLN A 51 -4.78 -15.62 3.38
N SER A 52 -4.39 -16.53 4.26
CA SER A 52 -4.62 -16.39 5.71
C SER A 52 -3.79 -15.24 6.27
N ASN A 53 -2.55 -15.08 5.78
CA ASN A 53 -1.71 -13.94 6.12
C ASN A 53 -2.31 -12.65 5.55
N LEU A 54 -2.79 -12.64 4.30
CA LEU A 54 -3.43 -11.45 3.72
C LEU A 54 -4.67 -11.00 4.49
N ALA A 55 -5.47 -11.93 5.00
CA ALA A 55 -6.64 -11.61 5.82
C ALA A 55 -6.28 -10.80 7.08
N PHE A 56 -5.11 -11.07 7.68
CA PHE A 56 -4.63 -10.33 8.85
C PHE A 56 -4.36 -8.85 8.54
N VAL A 57 -3.82 -8.54 7.36
CA VAL A 57 -3.42 -7.16 7.01
C VAL A 57 -4.57 -6.33 6.42
N LYS A 58 -5.61 -6.96 5.84
CA LYS A 58 -6.78 -6.25 5.27
C LYS A 58 -7.45 -5.28 6.23
N ARG A 59 -7.50 -5.61 7.53
CA ARG A 59 -8.10 -4.76 8.57
C ARG A 59 -7.41 -3.40 8.75
N TYR A 60 -6.22 -3.21 8.18
CA TYR A 60 -5.48 -1.93 8.21
C TYR A 60 -5.76 -1.04 6.99
N GLY A 61 -6.71 -1.42 6.12
CA GLY A 61 -7.11 -0.61 4.96
C GLY A 61 -6.17 -0.69 3.76
N VAL A 62 -5.25 -1.66 3.75
CA VAL A 62 -4.33 -1.90 2.62
C VAL A 62 -5.01 -2.64 1.46
N GLN A 63 -4.50 -2.44 0.25
CA GLN A 63 -4.79 -3.32 -0.88
C GLN A 63 -4.01 -4.63 -0.72
N THR A 64 -4.61 -5.75 -1.11
CA THR A 64 -3.97 -7.08 -1.01
C THR A 64 -4.12 -7.84 -2.32
N GLN A 65 -3.07 -8.52 -2.76
CA GLN A 65 -3.14 -9.47 -3.87
C GLN A 65 -2.48 -10.78 -3.48
N CYS A 66 -3.16 -11.88 -3.80
CA CYS A 66 -2.65 -13.24 -3.59
C CYS A 66 -1.78 -13.61 -4.79
N VAL A 67 -0.45 -13.66 -4.62
CA VAL A 67 0.49 -13.90 -5.72
C VAL A 67 1.65 -14.75 -5.24
N ALA A 68 1.87 -15.88 -5.91
CA ALA A 68 3.09 -16.67 -5.79
C ALA A 68 4.22 -15.99 -6.59
N LEU A 69 5.11 -15.28 -5.90
CA LEU A 69 6.21 -14.55 -6.53
C LEU A 69 7.31 -15.48 -7.11
N ALA A 70 7.33 -16.75 -6.69
CA ALA A 70 8.24 -17.75 -7.21
C ALA A 70 7.87 -18.24 -8.63
N GLU A 71 6.63 -18.00 -9.06
CA GLU A 71 6.15 -18.37 -10.40
C GLU A 71 6.31 -17.18 -11.36
N LYS A 72 6.64 -17.47 -12.63
CA LYS A 72 6.85 -16.44 -13.65
C LYS A 72 5.51 -15.81 -14.07
N GLY A 73 5.11 -14.76 -13.35
CA GLY A 73 4.34 -13.58 -13.79
C GLY A 73 2.98 -13.77 -14.46
N VAL A 74 1.91 -13.92 -13.68
CA VAL A 74 0.52 -13.60 -14.10
C VAL A 74 0.01 -12.27 -13.51
N GLY A 75 0.72 -11.69 -12.54
CA GLY A 75 0.17 -10.68 -11.62
C GLY A 75 0.23 -9.19 -12.04
N MET A 76 0.76 -8.84 -13.22
CA MET A 76 0.90 -7.42 -13.63
C MET A 76 0.47 -7.17 -15.08
N THR A 77 -0.75 -7.56 -15.46
CA THR A 77 -1.38 -7.00 -16.66
C THR A 77 -2.03 -5.66 -16.30
N HIS A 78 -1.29 -4.57 -16.51
CA HIS A 78 -1.94 -3.27 -16.64
C HIS A 78 -2.72 -3.25 -17.95
N SER A 79 -4.04 -3.41 -17.89
CA SER A 79 -4.93 -2.99 -18.96
C SER A 79 -4.90 -1.47 -19.03
N ARG A 80 -3.93 -0.93 -19.78
CA ARG A 80 -4.04 0.42 -20.35
C ARG A 80 -5.02 0.30 -21.52
N GLU A 81 -6.32 0.38 -21.25
CA GLU A 81 -7.27 0.73 -22.28
C GLU A 81 -7.07 2.21 -22.60
N GLY A 82 -6.47 2.45 -23.77
CA GLY A 82 -6.32 3.78 -24.33
C GLY A 82 -7.69 4.36 -24.64
N SER A 83 -8.00 5.50 -24.02
CA SER A 83 -8.98 6.44 -24.55
C SER A 83 -8.48 6.91 -25.93
N ARG A 84 -9.13 6.43 -26.99
CA ARG A 84 -9.28 7.17 -28.24
C ARG A 84 -10.62 7.89 -28.21
#